data_AF-A0A0K8SY53-F1
#
_entry.id   AF-A0A0K8SY53-F1
#
_cell.length_a   1.000
_cell.length_b   1.000
_cell.length_c   1.000
_cell.angle_alpha   90.00
_cell.angle_beta   90.00
_cell.angle_gamma   90.00
#
_symmetry.space_group_name_H-M   'P 1'
#
loop_
_entity.id
_entity.type
_entity.pdbx_description
1 polymer ?
#
loop_
_entity_poly.entity_id
_entity_poly.type
_entity_poly.pdbx_seq_one_letter_code
_entity_poly.pdbx_strand_id
1 'polypeptide(L)'
;HQVVCSREKLFCVTTDGQAWEYNYASTEWRNLKALLPLSEVEGLELRVVKFAVGVTFAAVLMDDGRVYTLPSEALPVPPELGSVADLACGHEHGILLTSTGQVMTWGTAL
;
A
#
# COMPACT_ATOMS: atom_id res chain seq x y z
N HIS A 1 -3.85 12.70 -3.00
CA HIS A 1 -3.96 12.00 -4.29
C HIS A 1 -2.57 11.62 -4.77
N GLN A 2 -2.41 10.48 -5.44
CA GLN A 2 -1.13 9.99 -5.96
C GLN A 2 -1.41 9.07 -7.16
N VAL A 3 -0.47 9.00 -8.10
CA VAL A 3 -0.46 8.01 -9.19
C VAL A 3 0.92 7.33 -9.21
N VAL A 4 0.94 6.01 -9.38
CA VAL A 4 2.16 5.20 -9.46
C VAL A 4 2.03 4.23 -10.63
N CYS A 5 3.06 4.14 -11.45
CA CYS A 5 3.09 3.24 -12.59
C CYS A 5 4.03 2.07 -12.31
N SER A 6 3.61 0.86 -12.69
CA SER A 6 4.46 -0.31 -12.86
C SER A 6 4.53 -0.70 -14.34
N ARG A 7 5.23 -1.80 -14.62
CA ARG A 7 5.40 -2.31 -15.98
C ARG A 7 4.08 -2.66 -16.67
N GLU A 8 3.12 -3.20 -15.94
CA GLU A 8 1.88 -3.76 -16.50
C GLU A 8 0.62 -3.05 -15.99
N LYS A 9 0.76 -2.24 -14.95
CA LYS A 9 -0.36 -1.65 -14.23
C LYS A 9 -0.07 -0.20 -13.85
N LEU A 10 -1.14 0.55 -13.65
CA LEU A 10 -1.12 1.86 -13.01
C LEU A 10 -2.00 1.79 -11.76
N PHE A 11 -1.51 2.37 -10.68
CA PHE A 11 -2.23 2.49 -9.42
C PHE A 11 -2.49 3.95 -9.13
N CYS A 12 -3.67 4.28 -8.63
CA CYS A 12 -3.94 5.62 -8.14
C CYS A 12 -4.76 5.63 -6.86
N VAL A 13 -4.54 6.68 -6.09
CA VAL A 13 -5.34 7.02 -4.91
C VAL A 13 -5.89 8.43 -5.08
N THR A 14 -7.20 8.53 -4.89
CA THR A 14 -7.98 9.76 -4.99
C THR A 14 -7.94 10.55 -3.68
N THR A 15 -8.46 11.79 -3.66
CA THR A 15 -8.46 12.63 -2.45
C THR A 15 -9.40 12.11 -1.35
N ASP A 16 -10.43 11.37 -1.73
CA ASP A 16 -11.36 10.69 -0.82
C ASP A 16 -10.87 9.29 -0.41
N GLY A 17 -9.65 8.90 -0.79
CA GLY A 17 -9.00 7.67 -0.33
C GLY A 17 -9.37 6.41 -1.11
N GLN A 18 -10.09 6.54 -2.23
CA GLN A 18 -10.38 5.39 -3.09
C GLN A 18 -9.13 4.97 -3.86
N ALA A 19 -8.88 3.67 -3.85
CA ALA A 19 -7.77 3.01 -4.51
C ALA A 19 -8.22 2.32 -5.80
N TRP A 20 -7.49 2.56 -6.88
CA TRP A 20 -7.79 2.02 -8.20
C TRP A 20 -6.54 1.42 -8.86
N GLU A 21 -6.77 0.36 -9.63
CA GLU A 21 -5.79 -0.28 -10.52
C GLU A 21 -6.30 -0.17 -11.96
N TYR A 22 -5.42 0.22 -12.88
CA TYR A 22 -5.64 0.11 -14.32
C TYR A 22 -4.70 -0.95 -14.89
N ASN A 23 -5.25 -1.89 -15.65
CA ASN A 23 -4.47 -2.95 -16.31
C ASN A 23 -4.25 -2.59 -17.79
N TYR A 24 -3.00 -2.51 -18.24
CA TYR A 24 -2.70 -2.12 -19.63
C TYR A 24 -3.14 -3.16 -20.66
N ALA A 25 -3.15 -4.44 -20.30
CA ALA A 25 -3.50 -5.52 -21.22
C ALA A 25 -5.01 -5.65 -21.42
N SER A 26 -5.81 -5.54 -20.35
CA SER A 26 -7.27 -5.59 -20.45
C SER A 26 -7.90 -4.23 -20.71
N THR A 27 -7.16 -3.14 -20.52
CA THR A 27 -7.64 -1.74 -20.60
C THR A 27 -8.78 -1.43 -19.62
N GLU A 28 -8.84 -2.15 -18.50
CA GLU A 28 -9.90 -2.03 -17.51
C GLU A 28 -9.41 -1.33 -16.24
N TRP A 29 -10.34 -0.59 -15.63
CA TRP A 29 -10.20 -0.06 -14.27
C TRP A 29 -10.84 -1.02 -13.26
N ARG A 30 -10.14 -1.27 -12.17
CA ARG A 30 -10.62 -2.03 -11.02
C ARG A 30 -10.52 -1.19 -9.76
N ASN A 31 -11.64 -1.08 -9.03
CA ASN A 31 -11.63 -0.54 -7.68
C ASN A 31 -11.04 -1.58 -6.71
N LEU A 32 -10.06 -1.19 -5.90
CA LEU A 32 -9.32 -2.07 -5.00
C LEU A 32 -9.96 -2.21 -3.62
N LYS A 33 -11.12 -1.59 -3.36
CA LYS A 33 -11.82 -1.67 -2.06
C LYS A 33 -12.06 -3.10 -1.58
N ALA A 34 -12.35 -4.04 -2.49
CA ALA A 34 -12.56 -5.45 -2.16
C ALA A 34 -11.27 -6.24 -1.93
N LEU A 35 -10.10 -5.66 -2.26
CA LEU A 35 -8.76 -6.25 -2.09
C LEU A 35 -8.00 -5.57 -0.95
N LEU A 36 -8.71 -4.85 -0.10
CA LEU A 36 -8.14 -4.11 1.00
C LEU A 36 -9.06 -4.34 2.21
N PRO A 37 -8.51 -4.43 3.43
CA PRO A 37 -9.30 -4.61 4.64
C PRO A 37 -9.94 -3.29 5.09
N LEU A 38 -10.60 -2.59 4.16
CA LEU A 38 -11.31 -1.33 4.41
C LEU A 38 -12.67 -1.54 5.08
N SER A 39 -13.12 -2.80 5.20
CA SER A 39 -14.47 -3.14 5.63
C SER A 39 -14.56 -3.74 7.04
N GLU A 40 -13.46 -3.91 7.77
CA GLU A 40 -13.45 -4.77 8.96
C GLU A 40 -13.58 -4.02 10.30
N VAL A 41 -13.51 -2.69 10.34
CA VAL A 41 -13.68 -1.92 11.58
C VAL A 41 -15.02 -1.19 11.54
N GLU A 42 -15.97 -1.67 12.34
CA GLU A 42 -17.33 -1.12 12.45
C GLU A 42 -17.27 0.39 12.75
N GLY A 43 -17.82 1.21 11.84
CA GLY A 43 -17.88 2.66 11.98
C GLY A 43 -16.61 3.45 11.58
N LEU A 44 -15.56 2.79 11.07
CA LEU A 44 -14.35 3.46 10.59
C LEU A 44 -14.10 3.17 9.10
N GLU A 45 -14.29 4.16 8.24
CA GLU A 45 -13.86 4.08 6.83
C GLU A 45 -12.36 4.34 6.73
N LEU A 46 -11.56 3.27 6.80
CA LEU A 46 -10.13 3.37 6.55
C LEU A 46 -9.86 3.80 5.11
N ARG A 47 -8.87 4.67 4.92
CA ARG A 47 -8.52 5.25 3.62
C ARG A 47 -7.11 4.88 3.22
N VAL A 48 -6.94 4.56 1.94
CA VAL A 48 -5.59 4.46 1.38
C VAL A 48 -5.03 5.87 1.28
N VAL A 49 -3.81 6.07 1.74
CA VAL A 49 -3.10 7.36 1.63
C VAL A 49 -1.94 7.30 0.64
N LYS A 50 -1.32 6.13 0.46
CA LYS A 50 -0.18 5.96 -0.43
C LYS A 50 -0.11 4.57 -1.06
N PHE A 51 0.31 4.54 -2.32
CA PHE A 51 0.83 3.37 -3.00
C PHE A 51 2.36 3.43 -3.09
N ALA A 52 3.01 2.30 -2.86
CA ALA A 52 4.38 2.04 -3.26
C ALA A 52 4.42 0.73 -4.04
N VAL A 53 5.00 0.76 -5.24
CA VAL A 53 4.86 -0.34 -6.19
C VAL A 53 6.25 -0.77 -6.65
N GLY A 54 6.56 -2.04 -6.40
CA GLY A 54 7.72 -2.72 -6.97
C GLY A 54 7.38 -3.41 -8.28
N VAL A 55 8.27 -4.29 -8.75
CA VAL A 55 8.01 -5.06 -9.98
C VAL A 55 7.08 -6.23 -9.70
N THR A 56 7.26 -6.90 -8.56
CA THR A 56 6.54 -8.13 -8.23
C THR A 56 5.38 -7.91 -7.26
N PHE A 57 5.37 -6.79 -6.53
CA PHE A 57 4.35 -6.51 -5.53
C PHE A 57 4.01 -5.02 -5.46
N ALA A 58 2.84 -4.73 -4.91
CA ALA A 58 2.43 -3.40 -4.51
C ALA A 58 2.14 -3.41 -3.01
N ALA A 59 2.47 -2.31 -2.33
CA ALA A 59 2.16 -2.08 -0.93
C ALA A 59 1.36 -0.79 -0.79
N VAL A 60 0.46 -0.78 0.19
CA VAL A 60 -0.41 0.34 0.50
C VAL A 60 -0.20 0.79 1.94
N LEU A 61 -0.21 2.10 2.14
CA LEU A 61 -0.27 2.73 3.45
C LEU A 61 -1.70 3.22 3.70
N MET A 62 -2.23 2.87 4.86
CA MET A 62 -3.52 3.30 5.39
C MET A 62 -3.39 4.59 6.20
N ASP A 63 -4.48 5.34 6.35
CA ASP A 63 -4.54 6.58 7.15
C ASP A 63 -4.31 6.38 8.65
N ASP A 64 -4.52 5.16 9.15
CA ASP A 64 -4.17 4.77 10.52
C ASP A 64 -2.73 4.23 10.66
N GLY A 65 -1.96 4.25 9.58
CA GLY A 65 -0.56 3.85 9.53
C GLY A 65 -0.31 2.34 9.47
N ARG A 66 -1.34 1.53 9.21
CA ARG A 66 -1.15 0.12 8.81
C ARG A 66 -0.65 0.02 7.38
N VAL A 67 0.13 -1.03 7.10
CA VAL A 67 0.65 -1.34 5.76
C VAL A 67 0.16 -2.71 5.32
N TYR A 68 -0.27 -2.81 4.06
CA TYR A 68 -0.65 -4.08 3.43
C TYR A 68 0.10 -4.28 2.12
N THR A 69 0.55 -5.49 1.83
CA THR A 69 0.95 -5.90 0.49
C THR A 69 -0.28 -6.43 -0.25
N LEU A 70 -0.38 -6.20 -1.56
CA LEU A 70 -1.51 -6.68 -2.35
C LEU A 70 -1.29 -8.15 -2.78
N PRO A 71 -2.31 -9.04 -2.66
CA PRO A 71 -3.70 -8.76 -2.29
C PRO A 71 -4.00 -9.00 -0.79
N SER A 72 -3.73 -8.01 0.06
CA SER A 72 -4.20 -7.86 1.46
C SER A 72 -3.41 -8.56 2.58
N GLU A 73 -2.12 -8.85 2.41
CA GLU A 73 -1.34 -9.35 3.55
C GLU A 73 -0.84 -8.18 4.40
N ALA A 74 -1.24 -8.17 5.68
CA ALA A 74 -0.78 -7.14 6.61
C ALA A 74 0.72 -7.31 6.88
N LEU A 75 1.48 -6.22 6.77
CA LEU A 75 2.88 -6.24 7.17
C LEU A 75 2.97 -6.09 8.70
N PRO A 76 3.53 -7.08 9.43
CA PRO A 76 3.61 -7.01 10.88
C PRO A 76 4.70 -6.02 11.31
N VAL A 77 4.31 -4.77 11.54
CA VAL A 77 5.18 -3.76 12.16
C VAL A 77 5.07 -3.91 13.68
N PRO A 78 6.18 -4.14 14.41
CA PRO A 78 6.15 -4.25 15.86
C PRO A 78 5.53 -3.00 16.50
N PRO A 79 4.55 -3.14 17.42
CA PRO A 79 3.83 -2.01 18.00
C PRO A 79 4.73 -0.96 18.66
N GLU A 80 5.87 -1.37 19.21
CA GLU A 80 6.86 -0.49 19.83
C GLU A 80 7.51 0.50 18.87
N LEU A 81 7.45 0.24 17.56
CA LEU A 81 7.97 1.14 16.53
C LEU A 81 6.93 2.16 16.07
N GLY A 82 5.69 2.08 16.58
CA GLY A 82 4.59 2.98 16.24
C GLY A 82 3.96 2.72 14.86
N SER A 83 3.12 3.67 14.43
CA SER A 83 2.47 3.63 13.11
C SER A 83 3.45 3.92 11.97
N VAL A 84 3.17 3.44 10.77
CA VAL A 84 3.98 3.76 9.59
C VAL A 84 3.64 5.18 9.10
N ALA A 85 4.68 5.99 8.92
CA ALA A 85 4.59 7.37 8.43
C ALA A 85 4.87 7.48 6.92
N ASP A 86 5.77 6.65 6.38
CA ASP A 86 6.03 6.61 4.95
C ASP A 86 6.51 5.24 4.45
N LEU A 87 6.42 5.05 3.14
CA LEU A 87 6.61 3.77 2.46
C LEU A 87 7.21 3.95 1.05
N ALA A 88 8.14 3.08 0.66
CA ALA A 88 8.64 2.92 -0.70
C ALA A 88 8.95 1.46 -1.04
N CYS A 89 8.93 1.12 -2.33
CA CYS A 89 9.26 -0.22 -2.84
C CYS A 89 10.36 -0.13 -3.91
N GLY A 90 11.32 -1.05 -3.82
CA GLY A 90 12.27 -1.38 -4.89
C GLY A 90 11.73 -2.51 -5.78
N HIS A 91 12.62 -3.27 -6.43
CA HIS A 91 12.22 -4.35 -7.34
C HIS A 91 11.43 -5.46 -6.61
N GLU A 92 12.02 -6.00 -5.53
CA GLU A 92 11.55 -7.14 -4.74
C GLU A 92 11.66 -6.91 -3.22
N HIS A 93 11.92 -5.67 -2.81
CA HIS A 93 12.01 -5.28 -1.40
C HIS A 93 11.23 -3.99 -1.14
N GLY A 94 10.81 -3.81 0.10
CA GLY A 94 10.14 -2.61 0.60
C GLY A 94 10.93 -1.97 1.73
N ILE A 95 10.71 -0.68 1.93
CA ILE A 95 11.23 0.11 3.05
C ILE A 95 10.11 0.97 3.62
N LEU A 96 10.03 1.03 4.94
CA LEU A 96 9.09 1.89 5.65
C LEU A 96 9.80 2.76 6.67
N LEU A 97 9.21 3.93 6.92
CA LEU A 97 9.57 4.87 7.98
C LEU A 97 8.43 4.88 9.00
N THR A 98 8.74 4.69 10.27
CA THR A 98 7.75 4.75 11.34
C THR A 98 7.62 6.15 11.93
N SER A 99 6.53 6.39 12.65
CA SER A 99 6.27 7.63 13.39
C SER A 99 7.27 7.90 14.51
N THR A 100 7.95 6.86 15.01
CA THR A 100 9.07 6.99 15.97
C THR A 100 10.41 7.32 15.29
N GLY A 101 10.45 7.39 13.95
CA GLY A 101 11.65 7.67 13.17
C GLY A 101 12.53 6.46 12.88
N GLN A 102 12.02 5.25 13.10
CA GLN A 102 12.73 4.01 12.78
C GLN A 102 12.46 3.58 11.34
N VAL A 103 13.42 2.86 10.77
CA VAL A 103 13.35 2.37 9.39
C VAL A 103 13.38 0.85 9.41
N MET A 104 12.47 0.22 8.67
CA MET A 104 12.45 -1.23 8.48
C MET A 104 12.41 -1.55 6.99
N THR A 105 13.01 -2.69 6.64
CA THR A 105 12.97 -3.26 5.30
C THR A 105 12.40 -4.66 5.34
N TRP A 106 11.74 -5.08 4.26
CA TRP A 106 11.29 -6.45 4.06
C TRP A 106 11.42 -6.85 2.59
N GLY A 107 11.21 -8.13 2.30
CA GLY A 107 11.40 -8.71 0.97
C GLY A 107 12.77 -9.35 0.81
N THR A 108 13.13 -9.66 -0.42
CA THR A 108 14.30 -10.51 -0.68
C THR A 108 15.59 -9.70 -0.68
N ALA A 109 16.58 -10.16 0.09
CA ALA A 109 17.98 -9.78 -0.06
C ALA A 109 18.65 -10.85 -0.94
N LEU A 110 18.57 -10.70 -2.27
CA LEU A 110 19.39 -11.53 -3.16
C LEU A 110 20.83 -11.00 -3.16
#